data_AF-A0A8S2M232-F1
#
_entry.id   AF-A0A8S2M232-F1
#
_cell.length_a   1.000
_cell.length_b   1.000
_cell.length_c   1.000
_cell.angle_alpha   90.00
_cell.angle_beta   90.00
_cell.angle_gamma   90.00
#
_symmetry.space_group_name_H-M   'P 1'
#
loop_
_entity.id
_entity.type
_entity.pdbx_description
1 polymer ?
#
loop_
_entity_poly.entity_id
_entity_poly.type
_entity_poly.pdbx_seq_one_letter_code
_entity_poly.pdbx_strand_id
1 'polypeptide(L)'
;VTTQNYIPNYEGAPLNASVLKQITAVGGQYIEYENETSADILVLVNNWSTDTQQEASELQTCEDYSVLDIKTNKSIIVYADVRYSNGGDICFSQWILNQTQFGTYAYAGWNTNGNTLGTCLSNGVLLKYYLNNKSTNEVVKENRRFTLYRFMEDVKYQANLRQLLSLYLTYVSLDPTDKLNNDPIFYERFIEKGFISYGNTVTNEFTVDNVYYPWNRTFEIGFQLNDN
;
A
#
# COMPACT_ATOMS: atom_id res chain seq x y z
N VAL A 1 22.12 2.88 -7.99
CA VAL A 1 21.69 4.10 -8.68
C VAL A 1 20.70 4.82 -7.78
N THR A 2 20.81 6.13 -7.56
CA THR A 2 19.81 6.89 -6.80
C THR A 2 18.79 7.48 -7.78
N THR A 3 17.68 6.76 -7.97
CA THR A 3 16.59 7.12 -8.92
C THR A 3 15.66 8.23 -8.41
N GLN A 4 16.01 8.88 -7.29
CA GLN A 4 15.18 9.93 -6.66
C GLN A 4 14.93 11.13 -7.57
N ASN A 5 15.82 11.38 -8.54
CA ASN A 5 15.69 12.45 -9.53
C ASN A 5 15.01 12.00 -10.83
N TYR A 6 14.61 10.74 -10.93
CA TYR A 6 13.94 10.20 -12.12
C TYR A 6 12.43 10.43 -12.01
N ILE A 7 11.77 10.51 -13.16
CA ILE A 7 10.32 10.63 -13.25
C ILE A 7 9.73 9.21 -13.19
N PRO A 8 8.93 8.87 -12.16
CA PRO A 8 8.26 7.56 -12.06
C PRO A 8 7.25 7.32 -13.19
N ASN A 9 6.78 6.08 -13.32
CA ASN A 9 5.69 5.76 -14.25
C ASN A 9 4.45 6.59 -13.88
N TYR A 10 3.75 7.09 -14.91
CA TYR A 10 2.50 7.86 -14.78
C TYR A 10 2.63 9.22 -14.07
N GLU A 11 3.85 9.68 -13.78
CA GLU A 11 4.10 10.93 -13.08
C GLU A 11 4.63 12.04 -13.99
N GLY A 12 4.43 13.29 -13.57
CA GLY A 12 4.90 14.48 -14.29
C GLY A 12 6.12 15.16 -13.68
N ALA A 13 6.69 14.60 -12.60
CA ALA A 13 7.81 15.20 -11.87
C ALA A 13 8.72 14.13 -11.25
N PRO A 14 10.00 14.48 -10.98
CA PRO A 14 10.90 13.61 -10.25
C PRO A 14 10.37 13.18 -8.88
N LEU A 15 10.72 11.96 -8.44
CA LEU A 15 10.25 11.39 -7.18
C LEU A 15 10.50 12.32 -5.97
N ASN A 16 11.71 12.86 -5.83
CA ASN A 16 12.05 13.76 -4.71
C ASN A 16 11.16 15.02 -4.69
N ALA A 17 10.87 15.61 -5.85
CA ALA A 17 9.99 16.75 -5.96
C ALA A 17 8.55 16.38 -5.57
N SER A 18 8.08 15.20 -5.97
CA SER A 18 6.75 14.70 -5.58
C SER A 18 6.65 14.44 -4.07
N VAL A 19 7.68 13.86 -3.44
CA VAL A 19 7.75 13.66 -1.98
C VAL A 19 7.63 15.00 -1.26
N LEU A 20 8.45 15.99 -1.63
CA LEU A 20 8.42 17.31 -0.99
C LEU A 20 7.07 18.01 -1.17
N LYS A 21 6.49 17.95 -2.38
CA LYS A 21 5.15 18.52 -2.66
C LYS A 21 4.07 17.87 -1.81
N GLN A 22 4.08 16.55 -1.65
CA GLN A 22 3.08 15.85 -0.84
C GLN A 22 3.24 16.13 0.65
N ILE A 23 4.49 16.27 1.15
CA ILE A 23 4.75 16.73 2.53
C ILE A 23 4.13 18.12 2.74
N THR A 24 4.36 19.06 1.82
CA THR A 24 3.75 20.40 1.91
C THR A 24 2.22 20.36 1.79
N ALA A 25 1.67 19.50 0.92
CA ALA A 25 0.23 19.39 0.71
C ALA A 25 -0.53 18.94 1.96
N VAL A 26 0.08 18.07 2.79
CA VAL A 26 -0.49 17.67 4.09
C VAL A 26 -0.22 18.69 5.22
N GLY A 27 0.34 19.86 4.88
CA GLY A 27 0.68 20.92 5.84
C GLY A 27 1.98 20.65 6.62
N GLY A 28 2.78 19.67 6.18
CA GLY A 28 4.04 19.31 6.81
C GLY A 28 5.19 20.24 6.41
N GLN A 29 6.17 20.34 7.29
CA GLN A 29 7.46 20.98 7.01
C GLN A 29 8.52 19.88 6.87
N TYR A 30 9.21 19.86 5.72
CA TYR A 30 10.36 18.99 5.54
C TYR A 30 11.53 19.47 6.41
N ILE A 31 12.13 18.53 7.14
CA ILE A 31 13.40 18.73 7.82
C ILE A 31 14.36 17.63 7.38
N GLU A 32 15.62 17.99 7.17
CA GLU A 32 16.64 16.99 6.92
C GLU A 32 16.81 16.10 8.15
N TYR A 33 16.97 14.80 7.90
CA TYR A 33 17.17 13.83 8.95
C TYR A 33 18.62 13.93 9.45
N GLU A 34 18.87 14.89 10.35
CA GLU A 34 20.18 15.05 10.96
C GLU A 34 20.27 14.36 12.33
N ASN A 35 19.15 14.19 13.04
CA ASN A 35 19.00 13.41 14.28
C ASN A 35 17.53 13.04 14.54
N GLU A 36 17.28 11.85 15.12
CA GLU A 36 15.96 11.23 15.41
C GLU A 36 14.96 12.06 16.24
N THR A 37 15.34 13.25 16.72
CA THR A 37 14.69 13.90 17.86
C THR A 37 13.67 14.97 17.54
N SER A 38 13.49 15.39 16.29
CA SER A 38 12.62 16.54 15.93
C SER A 38 11.41 16.23 15.03
N ALA A 39 11.37 15.11 14.31
CA ALA A 39 10.29 14.84 13.36
C ALA A 39 9.05 14.20 14.04
N ASP A 40 7.86 14.72 13.76
CA ASP A 40 6.60 14.08 14.15
C ASP A 40 6.30 12.81 13.33
N ILE A 41 6.78 12.78 12.09
CA ILE A 41 6.54 11.72 11.11
C ILE A 41 7.86 11.44 10.38
N LEU A 42 8.22 10.16 10.27
CA LEU A 42 9.33 9.69 9.45
C LEU A 42 8.78 9.10 8.15
N VAL A 43 9.19 9.65 7.02
CA VAL A 43 8.75 9.21 5.69
C VAL A 43 9.81 8.29 5.10
N LEU A 44 9.50 7.00 5.04
CA LEU A 44 10.37 5.95 4.51
C LEU A 44 9.87 5.53 3.13
N VAL A 45 10.68 5.79 2.10
CA VAL A 45 10.29 5.58 0.70
C VAL A 45 11.01 4.35 0.17
N ASN A 46 10.26 3.27 -0.09
CA ASN A 46 10.78 2.10 -0.82
C ASN A 46 10.86 2.45 -2.30
N ASN A 47 12.05 2.79 -2.76
CA ASN A 47 12.30 3.30 -4.11
C ASN A 47 12.91 2.22 -5.01
N TRP A 48 12.78 2.36 -6.34
CA TRP A 48 13.38 1.42 -7.29
C TRP A 48 14.86 1.74 -7.57
N SER A 49 15.63 0.74 -8.01
CA SER A 49 17.08 0.85 -8.21
C SER A 49 17.52 0.74 -9.69
N THR A 50 16.57 0.51 -10.60
CA THR A 50 16.72 0.36 -12.05
C THR A 50 16.51 1.65 -12.83
N ASP A 51 16.87 1.67 -14.12
CA ASP A 51 16.70 2.86 -14.97
C ASP A 51 15.23 3.26 -15.16
N THR A 52 14.33 2.29 -15.15
CA THR A 52 12.88 2.48 -15.22
C THR A 52 12.20 1.82 -14.03
N GLN A 53 11.12 2.42 -13.55
CA GLN A 53 10.25 1.81 -12.56
C GLN A 53 9.48 0.66 -13.21
N GLN A 54 9.39 -0.48 -12.53
CA GLN A 54 8.66 -1.66 -13.02
C GLN A 54 7.20 -1.65 -12.56
N GLU A 55 6.38 -2.47 -13.19
CA GLU A 55 5.01 -2.73 -12.76
C GLU A 55 4.96 -3.85 -11.72
N ALA A 56 4.06 -3.75 -10.73
CA ALA A 56 3.93 -4.76 -9.67
C ALA A 56 3.45 -6.12 -10.20
N SER A 57 2.90 -6.14 -11.42
CA SER A 57 2.55 -7.34 -12.18
C SER A 57 3.75 -8.14 -12.70
N GLU A 58 4.93 -7.50 -12.78
CA GLU A 58 6.15 -8.17 -13.22
C GLU A 58 6.73 -9.04 -12.09
N LEU A 59 7.73 -9.87 -12.43
CA LEU A 59 8.42 -10.68 -11.45
C LEU A 59 9.18 -9.77 -10.47
N GLN A 60 8.74 -9.77 -9.21
CA GLN A 60 9.38 -8.99 -8.15
C GLN A 60 10.58 -9.74 -7.56
N THR A 61 11.62 -8.98 -7.20
CA THR A 61 12.78 -9.48 -6.42
C THR A 61 12.77 -8.87 -5.02
N CYS A 62 13.16 -9.64 -4.01
CA CYS A 62 13.33 -9.08 -2.66
C CYS A 62 14.67 -8.32 -2.57
N GLU A 63 14.66 -7.16 -1.93
CA GLU A 63 15.87 -6.38 -1.61
C GLU A 63 16.16 -6.40 -0.10
N ASP A 64 17.33 -5.90 0.29
CA ASP A 64 17.65 -5.65 1.68
C ASP A 64 16.99 -4.34 2.15
N TYR A 65 15.96 -4.45 2.98
CA TYR A 65 15.21 -3.33 3.52
C TYR A 65 15.77 -2.80 4.85
N SER A 66 16.91 -3.32 5.34
CA SER A 66 17.48 -2.93 6.64
C SER A 66 17.77 -1.43 6.80
N VAL A 67 18.04 -0.73 5.70
CA VAL A 67 18.21 0.74 5.69
C VAL A 67 16.94 1.50 6.07
N LEU A 68 15.78 0.83 6.05
CA LEU A 68 14.49 1.37 6.46
C LEU A 68 14.10 0.90 7.88
N ASP A 69 14.93 0.11 8.58
CA ASP A 69 14.68 -0.30 9.96
C ASP A 69 15.02 0.83 10.95
N ILE A 70 14.12 1.81 11.05
CA ILE A 70 14.26 2.91 12.01
C ILE A 70 13.38 2.63 13.23
N LYS A 71 14.00 2.55 14.42
CA LYS A 71 13.27 2.42 15.69
C LYS A 71 13.02 3.80 16.29
N THR A 72 11.76 4.15 16.52
CA THR A 72 11.37 5.40 17.16
C THR A 72 10.15 5.18 18.05
N ASN A 73 10.10 5.91 19.16
CA ASN A 73 8.94 5.97 20.07
C ASN A 73 8.21 7.32 19.99
N LYS A 74 8.67 8.25 19.16
CA LYS A 74 8.16 9.63 19.09
C LYS A 74 7.42 9.91 17.79
N SER A 75 7.92 9.35 16.70
CA SER A 75 7.45 9.66 15.36
C SER A 75 6.54 8.56 14.84
N ILE A 76 5.55 8.93 14.04
CA ILE A 76 4.81 7.96 13.24
C ILE A 76 5.65 7.60 12.01
N ILE A 77 5.79 6.31 11.73
CA ILE A 77 6.45 5.85 10.51
C ILE A 77 5.42 5.80 9.39
N VAL A 78 5.77 6.40 8.25
CA VAL A 78 5.02 6.35 6.99
C VAL A 78 5.86 5.58 5.99
N TYR A 79 5.38 4.42 5.58
CA TYR A 79 5.97 3.62 4.52
C TYR A 79 5.30 3.95 3.18
N ALA A 80 6.01 4.66 2.30
CA ALA A 80 5.60 4.92 0.94
C ALA A 80 6.25 3.87 0.02
N ASP A 81 5.45 2.90 -0.43
CA ASP A 81 5.92 1.83 -1.30
C ASP A 81 5.75 2.22 -2.77
N VAL A 82 6.87 2.65 -3.37
CA VAL A 82 6.89 3.19 -4.74
C VAL A 82 7.91 2.49 -5.62
N ARG A 83 8.38 1.31 -5.19
CA ARG A 83 9.36 0.53 -5.97
C ARG A 83 8.72 -0.01 -7.24
N TYR A 84 7.44 -0.36 -7.19
CA TYR A 84 6.64 -0.75 -8.32
C TYR A 84 5.49 0.23 -8.53
N SER A 85 5.03 0.32 -9.78
CA SER A 85 3.78 0.99 -10.15
C SER A 85 2.64 -0.04 -10.24
N ASN A 86 1.38 0.41 -10.18
CA ASN A 86 0.20 -0.46 -10.14
C ASN A 86 0.27 -1.58 -9.09
N GLY A 87 0.78 -1.28 -7.88
CA GLY A 87 0.81 -2.21 -6.75
C GLY A 87 2.09 -2.11 -5.90
N GLY A 88 2.05 -2.72 -4.72
CA GLY A 88 3.13 -2.73 -3.74
C GLY A 88 4.15 -3.85 -3.97
N ASP A 89 5.32 -3.68 -3.34
CA ASP A 89 6.37 -4.67 -3.23
C ASP A 89 5.99 -5.73 -2.19
N ILE A 90 5.76 -6.95 -2.66
CA ILE A 90 5.34 -8.09 -1.83
C ILE A 90 6.39 -8.38 -0.74
N CYS A 91 7.68 -8.33 -1.08
CA CYS A 91 8.75 -8.61 -0.13
C CYS A 91 8.87 -7.50 0.92
N PHE A 92 8.75 -6.24 0.50
CA PHE A 92 8.76 -5.10 1.43
C PHE A 92 7.58 -5.15 2.38
N SER A 93 6.38 -5.47 1.87
CA SER A 93 5.17 -5.61 2.68
C SER A 93 5.35 -6.67 3.79
N GLN A 94 5.92 -7.83 3.44
CA GLN A 94 6.18 -8.91 4.38
C GLN A 94 7.26 -8.51 5.40
N TRP A 95 8.27 -7.78 4.95
CA TRP A 95 9.29 -7.23 5.83
C TRP A 95 8.68 -6.26 6.85
N ILE A 96 7.83 -5.32 6.44
CA ILE A 96 7.16 -4.37 7.36
C ILE A 96 6.35 -5.14 8.42
N LEU A 97 5.54 -6.11 8.00
CA LEU A 97 4.70 -6.92 8.90
C LEU A 97 5.52 -7.69 9.94
N ASN A 98 6.76 -8.05 9.63
CA ASN A 98 7.67 -8.73 10.54
C ASN A 98 8.47 -7.77 11.44
N GLN A 99 8.77 -6.54 10.98
CA GLN A 99 9.65 -5.61 11.69
C GLN A 99 8.93 -4.58 12.55
N THR A 100 7.69 -4.22 12.17
CA THR A 100 6.92 -3.17 12.82
C THR A 100 5.58 -3.72 13.28
N GLN A 101 5.19 -3.39 14.50
CA GLN A 101 3.89 -3.81 15.04
C GLN A 101 2.76 -3.37 14.11
N PHE A 102 1.92 -4.32 13.70
CA PHE A 102 0.84 -4.04 12.75
C PHE A 102 -0.09 -2.92 13.25
N GLY A 103 -0.26 -1.91 12.40
CA GLY A 103 -1.12 -0.75 12.64
C GLY A 103 -0.52 0.37 13.50
N THR A 104 0.78 0.36 13.80
CA THR A 104 1.46 1.51 14.43
C THR A 104 2.09 2.48 13.42
N TYR A 105 1.90 2.20 12.13
CA TYR A 105 2.45 2.93 10.99
C TYR A 105 1.36 3.18 9.95
N ALA A 106 1.65 4.08 9.00
CA ALA A 106 0.90 4.24 7.76
C ALA A 106 1.63 3.53 6.61
N TYR A 107 0.89 2.94 5.68
CA TYR A 107 1.43 2.27 4.50
C TYR A 107 0.53 2.55 3.29
N ALA A 108 1.13 2.68 2.11
CA ALA A 108 0.42 2.58 0.83
C ALA A 108 1.41 2.13 -0.26
N GLY A 109 0.89 1.43 -1.28
CA GLY A 109 1.61 0.95 -2.46
C GLY A 109 0.72 0.97 -3.70
N TRP A 110 0.04 2.09 -3.93
CA TRP A 110 -1.02 2.26 -4.93
C TRP A 110 -0.48 2.21 -6.37
N ASN A 111 -1.17 2.85 -7.30
CA ASN A 111 -0.93 2.70 -8.73
C ASN A 111 0.07 3.71 -9.28
N THR A 112 0.16 4.86 -8.63
CA THR A 112 1.10 5.94 -8.95
C THR A 112 1.79 6.42 -7.67
N ASN A 113 2.97 6.98 -7.80
CA ASN A 113 3.76 7.44 -6.67
C ASN A 113 3.07 8.59 -5.93
N GLY A 114 2.37 9.48 -6.66
CA GLY A 114 1.57 10.55 -6.10
C GLY A 114 0.41 10.05 -5.26
N ASN A 115 -0.32 9.02 -5.72
CA ASN A 115 -1.40 8.40 -4.95
C ASN A 115 -0.86 7.69 -3.71
N THR A 116 0.24 6.95 -3.84
CA THR A 116 0.92 6.31 -2.72
C THR A 116 1.32 7.33 -1.66
N LEU A 117 2.10 8.34 -2.05
CA LEU A 117 2.62 9.37 -1.14
C LEU A 117 1.49 10.15 -0.47
N GLY A 118 0.50 10.62 -1.25
CA GLY A 118 -0.63 11.36 -0.70
C GLY A 118 -1.42 10.54 0.31
N THR A 119 -1.65 9.26 0.04
CA THR A 119 -2.40 8.34 0.91
C THR A 119 -1.65 8.09 2.22
N CYS A 120 -0.39 7.66 2.15
CA CYS A 120 0.35 7.28 3.36
C CYS A 120 0.72 8.50 4.22
N LEU A 121 1.02 9.66 3.62
CA LEU A 121 1.27 10.90 4.36
C LEU A 121 0.00 11.42 5.06
N SER A 122 -1.14 11.43 4.35
CA SER A 122 -2.41 11.83 4.95
C SER A 122 -2.78 10.91 6.11
N ASN A 123 -2.61 9.60 5.94
CA ASN A 123 -2.83 8.62 7.01
C ASN A 123 -1.87 8.85 8.19
N GLY A 124 -0.58 9.11 7.94
CA GLY A 124 0.40 9.41 8.98
C GLY A 124 0.04 10.65 9.81
N VAL A 125 -0.39 11.73 9.16
CA VAL A 125 -0.84 12.96 9.83
C VAL A 125 -2.10 12.69 10.66
N LEU A 126 -3.09 12.01 10.11
CA LEU A 126 -4.32 11.66 10.84
C LEU A 126 -4.03 10.76 12.04
N LEU A 127 -3.15 9.76 11.88
CA LEU A 127 -2.74 8.86 12.94
C LEU A 127 -2.07 9.62 14.08
N LYS A 128 -1.08 10.48 13.77
CA LYS A 128 -0.39 11.33 14.75
C LYS A 128 -1.38 12.25 15.47
N TYR A 129 -2.26 12.91 14.71
CA TYR A 129 -3.26 13.82 15.26
C TYR A 129 -4.19 13.11 16.24
N TYR A 130 -4.80 11.99 15.84
CA TYR A 130 -5.78 11.32 16.68
C TYR A 130 -5.16 10.60 17.88
N LEU A 131 -3.94 10.07 17.78
CA LEU A 131 -3.23 9.51 18.94
C LEU A 131 -3.00 10.55 20.04
N ASN A 132 -2.86 11.84 19.68
CA ASN A 132 -2.72 12.93 20.64
C ASN A 132 -4.06 13.43 21.23
N ASN A 133 -5.20 13.09 20.62
CA ASN A 133 -6.50 13.73 20.90
C ASN A 133 -7.65 12.77 21.25
N LYS A 134 -7.50 11.45 21.04
CA LYS A 134 -8.56 10.45 21.22
C LYS A 134 -8.08 9.22 21.99
N SER A 135 -9.02 8.33 22.30
CA SER A 135 -8.72 6.99 22.85
C SER A 135 -7.76 6.24 21.92
N THR A 136 -6.59 5.89 22.44
CA THR A 136 -5.53 5.20 21.68
C THR A 136 -6.03 3.91 21.03
N ASN A 137 -6.87 3.14 21.73
CA ASN A 137 -7.32 1.83 21.24
C ASN A 137 -8.22 1.95 20.00
N GLU A 138 -9.14 2.92 19.96
CA GLU A 138 -10.02 3.14 18.82
C GLU A 138 -9.22 3.60 17.59
N VAL A 139 -8.31 4.55 17.80
CA VAL A 139 -7.45 5.09 16.74
C VAL A 139 -6.56 4.00 16.15
N VAL A 140 -5.93 3.17 17.00
CA VAL A 140 -5.09 2.06 16.54
C VAL A 140 -5.90 1.01 15.79
N LYS A 141 -7.12 0.68 16.25
CA LYS A 141 -7.99 -0.28 15.56
C LYS A 141 -8.39 0.22 14.17
N GLU A 142 -8.84 1.46 14.05
CA GLU A 142 -9.22 2.01 12.74
C GLU A 142 -8.01 2.21 11.81
N ASN A 143 -6.83 2.54 12.37
CA ASN A 143 -5.61 2.53 11.58
C ASN A 143 -5.24 1.13 11.10
N ARG A 144 -5.37 0.09 11.95
CA ARG A 144 -5.21 -1.31 11.51
C ARG A 144 -6.17 -1.70 10.41
N ARG A 145 -7.44 -1.26 10.48
CA ARG A 145 -8.43 -1.50 9.43
C ARG A 145 -7.98 -0.86 8.11
N PHE A 146 -7.61 0.42 8.15
CA PHE A 146 -7.15 1.15 6.97
C PHE A 146 -5.87 0.55 6.39
N THR A 147 -4.88 0.26 7.23
CA THR A 147 -3.64 -0.40 6.83
C THR A 147 -3.95 -1.78 6.21
N LEU A 148 -4.88 -2.56 6.77
CA LEU A 148 -5.28 -3.84 6.18
C LEU A 148 -5.89 -3.67 4.79
N TYR A 149 -6.75 -2.67 4.56
CA TYR A 149 -7.25 -2.34 3.21
C TYR A 149 -6.09 -2.12 2.24
N ARG A 150 -5.07 -1.35 2.64
CA ARG A 150 -3.89 -1.08 1.80
C ARG A 150 -3.12 -2.35 1.46
N PHE A 151 -2.78 -3.18 2.44
CA PHE A 151 -2.11 -4.45 2.16
C PHE A 151 -2.94 -5.38 1.28
N MET A 152 -4.27 -5.41 1.45
CA MET A 152 -5.16 -6.24 0.64
C MET A 152 -5.29 -5.74 -0.80
N GLU A 153 -5.45 -4.44 -1.00
CA GLU A 153 -5.60 -3.83 -2.33
C GLU A 153 -4.26 -3.70 -3.04
N ASP A 154 -3.31 -3.02 -2.42
CA ASP A 154 -2.07 -2.60 -3.05
C ASP A 154 -1.12 -3.79 -3.25
N VAL A 155 -1.10 -4.74 -2.29
CA VAL A 155 -0.18 -5.89 -2.34
C VAL A 155 -0.91 -7.16 -2.78
N LYS A 156 -1.89 -7.61 -1.99
CA LYS A 156 -2.51 -8.92 -2.24
C LYS A 156 -3.32 -8.94 -3.54
N TYR A 157 -4.01 -7.86 -3.86
CA TYR A 157 -4.80 -7.78 -5.09
C TYR A 157 -3.94 -7.37 -6.29
N GLN A 158 -3.43 -6.13 -6.30
CA GLN A 158 -2.75 -5.57 -7.47
C GLN A 158 -1.50 -6.35 -7.89
N ALA A 159 -0.63 -6.70 -6.93
CA ALA A 159 0.63 -7.40 -7.20
C ALA A 159 0.47 -8.94 -7.31
N ASN A 160 -0.69 -9.50 -6.94
CA ASN A 160 -0.85 -10.96 -6.90
C ASN A 160 -2.18 -11.47 -7.48
N LEU A 161 -3.30 -11.38 -6.76
CA LEU A 161 -4.54 -12.05 -7.14
C LEU A 161 -5.08 -11.57 -8.49
N ARG A 162 -4.92 -10.28 -8.83
CA ARG A 162 -5.32 -9.72 -10.13
C ARG A 162 -4.60 -10.40 -11.28
N GLN A 163 -3.32 -10.74 -11.10
CA GLN A 163 -2.51 -11.41 -12.13
C GLN A 163 -2.97 -12.86 -12.33
N LEU A 164 -3.24 -13.57 -11.23
CA LEU A 164 -3.78 -14.93 -11.28
C LEU A 164 -5.17 -14.97 -11.95
N LEU A 165 -6.04 -14.02 -11.62
CA LEU A 165 -7.34 -13.89 -12.26
C LEU A 165 -7.17 -13.54 -13.74
N SER A 166 -6.28 -12.62 -14.11
CA SER A 166 -6.04 -12.24 -15.51
C SER A 166 -5.62 -13.43 -16.38
N LEU A 167 -4.84 -14.38 -15.84
CA LEU A 167 -4.52 -15.63 -16.53
C LEU A 167 -5.76 -16.50 -16.75
N TYR A 168 -6.61 -16.64 -15.72
CA TYR A 168 -7.88 -17.37 -15.85
C TYR A 168 -8.80 -16.72 -16.89
N LEU A 169 -8.92 -15.38 -16.88
CA LEU A 169 -9.70 -14.64 -17.86
C LEU A 169 -9.18 -14.87 -19.29
N THR A 170 -7.87 -14.80 -19.48
CA THR A 170 -7.23 -14.95 -20.79
C THR A 170 -7.37 -16.36 -21.37
N TYR A 171 -7.21 -17.39 -20.54
CA TYR A 171 -7.07 -18.77 -21.02
C TYR A 171 -8.28 -19.68 -20.76
N VAL A 172 -9.18 -19.30 -19.85
CA VAL A 172 -10.30 -20.15 -19.42
C VAL A 172 -11.64 -19.50 -19.70
N SER A 173 -11.95 -18.36 -19.09
CA SER A 173 -13.27 -17.74 -19.31
C SER A 173 -13.36 -16.94 -20.60
N LEU A 174 -12.22 -16.53 -21.17
CA LEU A 174 -12.12 -15.70 -22.38
C LEU A 174 -12.80 -14.33 -22.24
N ASP A 175 -12.99 -13.86 -21.01
CA ASP A 175 -13.38 -12.49 -20.74
C ASP A 175 -12.19 -11.54 -20.89
N PRO A 176 -12.38 -10.32 -21.42
CA PRO A 176 -11.37 -9.30 -21.30
C PRO A 176 -11.31 -8.77 -19.86
N THR A 177 -10.15 -8.25 -19.45
CA THR A 177 -9.97 -7.68 -18.10
C THR A 177 -10.79 -6.42 -17.84
N ASP A 178 -11.36 -5.82 -18.88
CA ASP A 178 -12.20 -4.62 -18.82
C ASP A 178 -13.72 -4.90 -18.93
N LYS A 179 -14.13 -6.16 -19.09
CA LYS A 179 -15.56 -6.58 -19.12
C LYS A 179 -15.71 -8.01 -18.57
N LEU A 180 -16.17 -8.13 -17.33
CA LEU A 180 -16.27 -9.39 -16.60
C LEU A 180 -17.68 -10.01 -16.69
N ASN A 181 -18.05 -10.54 -17.86
CA ASN A 181 -19.42 -10.96 -18.15
C ASN A 181 -19.70 -12.45 -17.95
N ASN A 182 -18.70 -13.31 -18.09
CA ASN A 182 -18.91 -14.75 -18.21
C ASN A 182 -19.10 -15.42 -16.84
N ASP A 183 -18.35 -15.04 -15.82
CA ASP A 183 -18.49 -15.61 -14.47
C ASP A 183 -18.13 -14.63 -13.33
N PRO A 184 -18.85 -13.49 -13.21
CA PRO A 184 -18.56 -12.47 -12.20
C PRO A 184 -18.61 -13.02 -10.77
N ILE A 185 -19.52 -13.95 -10.48
CA ILE A 185 -19.65 -14.58 -9.15
C ILE A 185 -18.39 -15.38 -8.80
N PHE A 186 -17.87 -16.17 -9.74
CA PHE A 186 -16.60 -16.87 -9.50
C PHE A 186 -15.45 -15.88 -9.29
N TYR A 187 -15.36 -14.81 -10.08
CA TYR A 187 -14.28 -13.82 -9.95
C TYR A 187 -14.28 -13.16 -8.58
N GLU A 188 -15.46 -12.77 -8.07
CA GLU A 188 -15.62 -12.19 -6.74
C GLU A 188 -15.23 -13.19 -5.64
N ARG A 189 -15.72 -14.44 -5.74
CA ARG A 189 -15.41 -15.50 -4.77
C ARG A 189 -13.95 -15.94 -4.79
N PHE A 190 -13.30 -15.88 -5.95
CA PHE A 190 -11.87 -16.14 -6.08
C PHE A 190 -11.05 -15.11 -5.30
N ILE A 191 -11.37 -13.82 -5.47
CA ILE A 191 -10.69 -12.74 -4.74
C ILE A 191 -11.01 -12.81 -3.25
N GLU A 192 -12.28 -12.99 -2.87
CA GLU A 192 -12.70 -13.11 -1.48
C GLU A 192 -11.94 -14.22 -0.73
N LYS A 193 -11.77 -15.40 -1.32
CA LYS A 193 -10.98 -16.48 -0.70
C LYS A 193 -9.52 -16.10 -0.52
N GLY A 194 -8.92 -15.45 -1.53
CA GLY A 194 -7.55 -14.96 -1.44
C GLY A 194 -7.37 -13.89 -0.37
N PHE A 195 -8.37 -13.03 -0.20
CA PHE A 195 -8.45 -11.98 0.80
C PHE A 195 -8.63 -12.53 2.22
N ILE A 196 -9.57 -13.45 2.45
CA ILE A 196 -9.73 -14.12 3.74
C ILE A 196 -8.44 -14.84 4.13
N SER A 197 -7.84 -15.58 3.20
CA SER A 197 -6.61 -16.32 3.46
C SER A 197 -5.45 -15.39 3.84
N TYR A 198 -5.31 -14.24 3.19
CA TYR A 198 -4.23 -13.30 3.46
C TYR A 198 -4.50 -12.46 4.72
N GLY A 199 -5.71 -11.93 4.88
CA GLY A 199 -6.12 -11.15 6.05
C GLY A 199 -5.85 -11.90 7.36
N ASN A 200 -6.21 -13.18 7.42
CA ASN A 200 -5.98 -14.04 8.59
C ASN A 200 -4.49 -14.29 8.90
N THR A 201 -3.58 -14.07 7.95
CA THR A 201 -2.12 -14.08 8.23
C THR A 201 -1.61 -12.78 8.85
N VAL A 202 -2.36 -11.68 8.69
CA VAL A 202 -2.00 -10.36 9.18
C VAL A 202 -2.66 -10.07 10.53
N THR A 203 -3.96 -10.30 10.65
CA THR A 203 -4.74 -10.08 11.89
C THR A 203 -6.05 -10.87 11.89
N ASN A 204 -6.59 -11.16 13.08
CA ASN A 204 -7.91 -11.76 13.27
C ASN A 204 -8.97 -10.73 13.73
N GLU A 205 -8.64 -9.43 13.71
CA GLU A 205 -9.52 -8.34 14.17
C GLU A 205 -10.68 -8.05 13.21
N PHE A 206 -10.56 -8.46 11.94
CA PHE A 206 -11.51 -8.12 10.89
C PHE A 206 -11.90 -9.32 10.03
N THR A 207 -13.10 -9.30 9.49
CA THR A 207 -13.62 -10.25 8.50
C THR A 207 -13.85 -9.56 7.16
N VAL A 208 -13.59 -10.27 6.07
CA VAL A 208 -13.80 -9.78 4.71
C VAL A 208 -15.21 -10.11 4.26
N ASP A 209 -15.91 -9.14 3.69
CA ASP A 209 -17.25 -9.29 3.13
C ASP A 209 -17.43 -8.43 1.87
N ASN A 210 -18.49 -8.71 1.11
CA ASN A 210 -18.97 -7.91 -0.01
C ASN A 210 -17.86 -7.58 -1.02
N VAL A 211 -17.19 -8.60 -1.56
CA VAL A 211 -16.18 -8.42 -2.63
C VAL A 211 -16.87 -8.24 -3.98
N TYR A 212 -16.58 -7.16 -4.70
CA TYR A 212 -17.20 -6.83 -5.99
C TYR A 212 -16.30 -6.01 -6.92
N TYR A 213 -16.60 -5.99 -8.21
CA TYR A 213 -15.92 -5.14 -9.20
C TYR A 213 -16.74 -3.88 -9.51
N PRO A 214 -16.35 -2.69 -8.97
CA PRO A 214 -17.15 -1.47 -9.08
C PRO A 214 -17.36 -0.99 -10.53
N TRP A 215 -16.43 -1.34 -11.42
CA TRP A 215 -16.39 -0.85 -12.80
C TRP A 215 -16.47 -1.98 -13.84
N ASN A 216 -16.93 -3.17 -13.44
CA ASN A 216 -16.95 -4.37 -14.29
C ASN A 216 -15.58 -4.67 -14.96
N ARG A 217 -14.47 -4.39 -14.25
CA ARG A 217 -13.09 -4.59 -14.70
C ARG A 217 -12.19 -4.95 -13.53
N THR A 218 -11.06 -5.58 -13.81
CA THR A 218 -10.11 -6.06 -12.79
C THR A 218 -9.19 -4.96 -12.23
N PHE A 219 -9.21 -3.73 -12.75
CA PHE A 219 -8.28 -2.72 -12.26
C PHE A 219 -8.60 -2.27 -10.83
N GLU A 220 -9.88 -2.16 -10.47
CA GLU A 220 -10.32 -1.86 -9.10
C GLU A 220 -11.12 -3.01 -8.50
N ILE A 221 -11.08 -3.10 -7.18
CA ILE A 221 -11.85 -4.04 -6.38
C ILE A 221 -12.51 -3.29 -5.23
N GLY A 222 -13.75 -3.65 -4.89
CA GLY A 222 -14.43 -3.19 -3.70
C GLY A 222 -14.59 -4.35 -2.72
N PHE A 223 -14.45 -4.09 -1.42
CA PHE A 223 -14.75 -5.02 -0.34
C PHE A 223 -14.96 -4.28 0.98
N GLN A 224 -15.46 -4.99 1.98
CA GLN A 224 -15.68 -4.50 3.33
C GLN A 224 -14.87 -5.30 4.34
N LEU A 225 -14.29 -4.58 5.31
CA LEU A 225 -13.70 -5.13 6.51
C LEU A 225 -14.62 -4.85 7.69
N ASN A 226 -15.28 -5.88 8.18
CA ASN A 226 -16.17 -5.83 9.35
C ASN A 226 -15.42 -6.24 10.61
N ASP A 227 -15.85 -5.76 11.77
CA ASP A 227 -15.33 -6.24 13.05
C ASP A 227 -15.66 -7.72 13.24
N ASN A 228 -14.70 -8.48 13.76
CA ASN A 228 -14.88 -9.86 14.18
C ASN A 228 -15.41 -9.95 15.62
#